data_AF-A0A3D9H8F3-F1
#
_entry.id   AF-A0A3D9H8F3-F1
#
_cell.length_a   1.000
_cell.length_b   1.000
_cell.length_c   1.000
_cell.angle_alpha   90.00
_cell.angle_beta   90.00
_cell.angle_gamma   90.00
#
_symmetry.space_group_name_H-M   'P 1'
#
loop_
_entity.id
_entity.type
_entity.pdbx_description
1 polymer ?
#
loop_
_entity_poly.entity_id
_entity_poly.type
_entity_poly.pdbx_seq_one_letter_code
_entity_poly.pdbx_strand_id
1 'polypeptide(L)' 'MTMINTDPNIIGPDDFYQELIDLHRDLSDEQSARVNAKLILLLANHIGDREILKEAMRLATD' A
#
# COMPACT_ATOMS: atom_id res chain seq x y z
N MET A 1 -5.12 -18.83 10.97
CA MET A 1 -5.21 -17.37 11.02
C MET A 1 -3.95 -16.85 10.36
N THR A 2 -4.08 -16.20 9.22
CA THR A 2 -2.95 -15.51 8.57
C THR A 2 -3.07 -14.05 9.01
N MET A 3 -2.06 -13.54 9.71
CA MET A 3 -1.99 -12.14 10.14
C MET A 3 -1.29 -11.30 9.07
N ILE A 4 -1.59 -10.00 9.00
CA ILE A 4 -0.79 -9.10 8.17
C ILE A 4 0.68 -9.08 8.64
N ASN A 5 1.62 -9.08 7.69
CA ASN A 5 3.04 -8.93 8.01
C ASN A 5 3.34 -7.43 8.22
N THR A 6 3.80 -7.07 9.41
CA THR A 6 4.24 -5.71 9.77
C THR A 6 5.76 -5.55 9.81
N ASP A 7 6.51 -6.62 9.55
CA ASP A 7 7.96 -6.59 9.48
C ASP A 7 8.46 -6.13 8.11
N PRO A 8 9.70 -5.60 8.00
CA PRO A 8 10.31 -5.28 6.72
C PRO A 8 10.36 -6.51 5.80
N ASN A 9 9.61 -6.45 4.70
CA ASN A 9 9.43 -7.58 3.78
C ASN A 9 9.71 -7.23 2.30
N ILE A 10 10.21 -6.03 2.03
CA ILE A 10 10.57 -5.57 0.68
C ILE A 10 12.09 -5.64 0.54
N ILE A 11 12.57 -6.29 -0.51
CA ILE A 11 13.98 -6.27 -0.91
C ILE A 11 14.26 -4.89 -1.53
N GLY A 12 15.30 -4.21 -1.05
CA GLY A 12 15.62 -2.85 -1.52
C GLY A 12 14.53 -1.82 -1.14
N PRO A 13 14.24 -1.64 0.16
CA PRO A 13 13.17 -0.74 0.60
C PRO A 13 13.38 0.71 0.15
N ASP A 14 14.64 1.16 0.05
CA ASP A 14 14.98 2.51 -0.38
C ASP A 14 14.66 2.74 -1.87
N ASP A 15 14.99 1.77 -2.72
CA ASP A 15 14.71 1.84 -4.16
C ASP A 15 13.19 1.86 -4.40
N PHE A 16 12.45 0.99 -3.72
CA PHE A 16 10.99 0.98 -3.79
C PHE A 16 10.37 2.30 -3.28
N TYR A 17 10.92 2.87 -2.20
CA TYR A 17 10.48 4.16 -1.71
C TYR A 17 10.73 5.29 -2.71
N GLN A 18 11.86 5.26 -3.42
CA GLN A 18 12.17 6.21 -4.49
C GLN A 18 11.18 6.07 -5.66
N GLU A 19 10.84 4.84 -6.07
CA GLU A 19 9.83 4.59 -7.11
C GLU A 19 8.46 5.16 -6.72
N LEU A 20 8.06 5.05 -5.45
CA LEU A 20 6.83 5.67 -4.95
C LEU A 20 6.90 7.20 -5.01
N ILE A 21 8.02 7.82 -4.62
CA ILE A 21 8.17 9.28 -4.74
C ILE A 21 8.03 9.70 -6.20
N ASP A 22 8.68 8.99 -7.11
CA ASP A 22 8.66 9.32 -8.53
C ASP A 22 7.28 9.15 -9.16
N LEU A 23 6.48 8.18 -8.69
CA LEU A 23 5.09 8.01 -9.09
C LEU A 23 4.22 9.25 -8.80
N HIS A 24 4.57 10.03 -7.77
CA HIS A 24 3.80 11.19 -7.30
C HIS A 24 4.38 12.55 -7.70
N ARG A 25 5.61 12.60 -8.24
CA ARG A 25 6.42 13.81 -8.41
C ARG A 25 5.73 14.99 -9.13
N ASP A 26 4.88 14.70 -10.11
CA ASP A 26 4.21 15.71 -10.95
C ASP A 26 2.67 15.74 -10.77
N LEU A 27 2.16 15.13 -9.69
CA LEU A 27 0.73 15.03 -9.42
C LEU A 27 0.27 16.10 -8.45
N SER A 28 -0.94 16.62 -8.66
CA SER A 28 -1.65 17.36 -7.61
C SER A 28 -2.04 16.43 -6.47
N ASP A 29 -2.39 16.99 -5.31
CA ASP A 29 -2.86 16.22 -4.15
C ASP A 29 -4.05 15.31 -4.49
N GLU A 30 -5.00 15.81 -5.29
CA GLU A 30 -6.16 15.03 -5.72
C GLU A 30 -5.76 13.87 -6.64
N GLN A 31 -4.85 14.12 -7.58
CA GLN A 31 -4.33 13.09 -8.47
C GLN A 31 -3.54 12.03 -7.69
N SER A 32 -2.71 12.47 -6.74
CA SER A 32 -1.96 11.63 -5.82
C SER A 32 -2.87 10.72 -4.99
N ALA A 33 -3.95 11.28 -4.42
CA ALA A 33 -4.96 10.51 -3.70
C ALA A 33 -5.65 9.46 -4.59
N ARG A 34 -5.96 9.81 -5.84
CA ARG A 34 -6.54 8.88 -6.82
C ARG A 34 -5.57 7.74 -7.18
N VAL A 35 -4.28 8.02 -7.31
CA VAL A 35 -3.25 6.99 -7.52
C VAL A 35 -3.17 6.06 -6.32
N ASN A 36 -3.12 6.60 -5.10
CA ASN A 36 -3.09 5.81 -3.88
C ASN A 36 -4.31 4.90 -3.74
N ALA A 37 -5.52 5.42 -3.99
CA ALA A 37 -6.74 4.62 -3.95
C ALA A 37 -6.70 3.45 -4.95
N LYS A 38 -6.21 3.68 -6.18
CA LYS A 38 -6.04 2.62 -7.17
C LYS A 38 -4.98 1.60 -6.76
N LEU A 39 -3.84 2.05 -6.27
CA LEU A 39 -2.76 1.19 -5.83
C LEU A 39 -3.23 0.27 -4.68
N ILE A 40 -3.92 0.82 -3.69
CA ILE A 40 -4.52 0.05 -2.58
C ILE A 40 -5.46 -1.02 -3.13
N LEU A 41 -6.35 -0.70 -4.07
CA LEU A 41 -7.28 -1.68 -4.65
C LEU A 41 -6.56 -2.78 -5.44
N LEU A 42 -5.50 -2.44 -6.19
CA LEU A 42 -4.69 -3.41 -6.93
C LEU A 42 -3.97 -4.38 -5.98
N LEU A 43 -3.35 -3.86 -4.92
CA LEU A 43 -2.67 -4.66 -3.90
C LEU A 43 -3.68 -5.51 -3.11
N ALA A 44 -4.85 -4.97 -2.79
CA ALA A 44 -5.91 -5.72 -2.12
C ALA A 44 -6.40 -6.90 -2.98
N ASN A 45 -6.55 -6.70 -4.28
CA ASN A 45 -6.87 -7.76 -5.22
C ASN A 45 -5.77 -8.81 -5.32
N HIS A 46 -4.49 -8.40 -5.28
CA HIS A 46 -3.36 -9.33 -5.27
C HIS A 46 -3.31 -10.18 -3.98
N ILE A 47 -3.60 -9.58 -2.82
CA ILE A 47 -3.65 -10.26 -1.53
C ILE A 47 -4.81 -11.28 -1.47
N GLY A 48 -6.00 -10.90 -1.92
CA GLY A 48 -7.17 -11.79 -2.04
C GLY A 48 -7.79 -12.31 -0.73
N ASP A 49 -7.10 -12.19 0.41
CA ASP A 49 -7.56 -12.62 1.72
C ASP A 49 -8.29 -11.49 2.48
N ARG A 50 -9.60 -11.64 2.66
CA ARG A 50 -10.45 -10.65 3.33
C ARG A 50 -10.08 -10.43 4.80
N GLU A 51 -9.58 -11.43 5.52
CA GLU A 51 -9.24 -11.27 6.94
C GLU A 51 -7.94 -10.47 7.10
N ILE A 52 -6.93 -10.73 6.25
CA ILE A 52 -5.72 -9.88 6.17
C ILE A 52 -6.09 -8.44 5.86
N LEU A 53 -6.98 -8.21 4.88
CA LEU A 53 -7.40 -6.85 4.49
C LEU A 53 -8.15 -6.13 5.62
N LYS A 54 -9.00 -6.83 6.38
CA LYS A 54 -9.68 -6.25 7.56
C LYS A 54 -8.69 -5.87 8.65
N GLU A 55 -7.71 -6.72 8.92
CA GLU A 55 -6.69 -6.43 9.91
C GLU A 55 -5.84 -5.23 9.50
N ALA A 56 -5.45 -5.15 8.23
CA ALA A 56 -4.76 -3.99 7.65
C ALA A 56 -5.55 -2.69 7.85
N MET A 57 -6.86 -2.71 7.54
CA MET A 57 -7.73 -1.54 7.76
C MET A 57 -7.81 -1.15 9.22
N ARG A 58 -7.89 -2.13 10.15
CA ARG A 58 -7.93 -1.86 11.59
C ARG A 58 -6.64 -1.18 12.05
N LEU A 59 -5.48 -1.69 11.63
CA LEU A 59 -4.17 -1.13 12.01
C LEU A 59 -3.92 0.25 11.41
N ALA A 60 -4.44 0.53 10.21
CA ALA A 60 -4.28 1.84 9.57
C ALA A 60 -5.13 2.96 10.19
N THR A 61 -6.16 2.59 10.97
CA THR A 61 -7.07 3.54 11.65
C THR A 61 -6.80 3.69 13.15
N ASP A 62 -5.82 2.97 13.68
CA ASP A 62 -5.33 3.06 15.07
C ASP A 62 -4.24 4.13 15.18
#